data_AF-A0A7J9J4M1-F1
#
_entry.id   AF-A0A7J9J4M1-F1
#
_cell.length_a   1.000
_cell.length_b   1.000
_cell.length_c   1.000
_cell.angle_alpha   90.00
_cell.angle_beta   90.00
_cell.angle_gamma   90.00
#
_symmetry.space_group_name_H-M   'P 1'
#
loop_
_entity.id
_entity.type
_entity.pdbx_description
1 polymer ?
#
loop_
_entity_poly.entity_id
_entity_poly.type
_entity_poly.pdbx_seq_one_letter_code
_entity_poly.pdbx_strand_id
1 'polypeptide(L)'
;HQLSLEYLVRNLLKLYVDIEFTGSHTQFYDKFNIRHNIAELLEYLWQVPSHRNAWKQIAKEEEKGVYLNFLNFLINDSIYLLDESLNKILELKELEAEMSNTAEWERRPAQERQERTRLFHSQENIIRIDMKLANEDVSMLAFTSEQITAPFLLPEMVERVANMLNYFLLQLVGPQRKSLTLKDPEKYEFRPKELLKQIVRIYVHLARGDAKNIFPSAISSDGRSYNEQLFSAAADVLRRIGEDGRIIQDFIELGAKAKAAASEAMDTEAALGDIPDEFLDPIQYTLMKDPVILPSSRITIDRPVIQRHLLSDSTDPFNRSHLTSEMLIPNTELKARIEEFIRSQELKKHGEGLTMQSSKGTIQPTSGEMLID
;
A
#
# COMPACT_ATOMS: atom_id res chain seq x y z
N HIS A 1 -13.86 20.37 -27.50
CA HIS A 1 -14.39 19.71 -28.71
C HIS A 1 -15.07 18.41 -28.29
N GLN A 2 -16.16 17.98 -28.94
CA GLN A 2 -16.93 16.80 -28.51
C GLN A 2 -16.07 15.52 -28.46
N LEU A 3 -15.27 15.28 -29.50
CA LEU A 3 -14.36 14.12 -29.55
C LEU A 3 -13.37 14.09 -28.37
N SER A 4 -12.90 15.24 -27.89
CA SER A 4 -12.00 15.29 -26.74
C SER A 4 -12.72 14.83 -25.46
N LEU A 5 -13.98 15.22 -25.26
CA LEU A 5 -14.76 14.80 -24.10
C LEU A 5 -15.00 13.29 -24.09
N GLU A 6 -15.21 12.71 -25.27
CA GLU A 6 -15.55 11.30 -25.43
C GLU A 6 -14.34 10.37 -25.34
N TYR A 7 -13.20 10.76 -25.92
CA TYR A 7 -12.09 9.84 -26.12
C TYR A 7 -10.80 10.17 -25.36
N LEU A 8 -10.57 11.42 -24.97
CA LEU A 8 -9.25 11.85 -24.51
C LEU A 8 -8.83 11.18 -23.20
N VAL A 9 -9.67 11.28 -22.16
CA VAL A 9 -9.35 10.70 -20.84
C VAL A 9 -9.17 9.19 -20.93
N ARG A 10 -10.11 8.50 -21.57
CA ARG A 10 -10.07 7.04 -21.76
C ARG A 10 -8.79 6.59 -22.47
N ASN A 11 -8.42 7.26 -23.56
CA ASN A 11 -7.23 6.89 -24.32
C ASN A 11 -5.93 7.25 -23.60
N LEU A 12 -5.89 8.32 -22.80
CA LEU A 12 -4.73 8.64 -21.96
C LEU A 12 -4.53 7.58 -20.86
N LEU A 13 -5.60 7.18 -20.18
CA LEU A 13 -5.55 6.10 -19.17
C LEU A 13 -5.11 4.77 -19.79
N LYS A 14 -5.66 4.44 -20.96
CA LYS A 14 -5.26 3.23 -21.70
C LYS A 14 -3.81 3.29 -22.14
N LEU A 15 -3.37 4.43 -22.70
CA LEU A 15 -1.99 4.60 -23.11
C LEU A 15 -1.05 4.42 -21.92
N TYR A 16 -1.37 4.99 -20.75
CA TYR A 16 -0.60 4.84 -19.50
C TYR A 16 -0.35 3.37 -19.13
N VAL A 17 -1.34 2.51 -19.39
CA VAL A 17 -1.26 1.06 -19.19
C VAL A 17 -0.43 0.39 -20.28
N ASP A 18 -0.73 0.66 -21.55
CA ASP A 18 -0.12 -0.01 -22.71
C ASP A 18 1.41 0.20 -22.81
N ILE A 19 1.93 1.34 -22.34
CA ILE A 19 3.38 1.61 -22.28
C ILE A 19 4.14 0.73 -21.26
N GLU A 20 3.46 -0.03 -20.40
CA GLU A 20 4.15 -1.07 -19.60
C GLU A 20 4.67 -2.23 -20.45
N PHE A 21 4.27 -2.36 -21.72
CA PHE A 21 4.62 -3.51 -22.57
C PHE A 21 5.27 -3.14 -23.93
N THR A 22 6.08 -2.07 -23.99
CA THR A 22 6.74 -1.62 -25.23
C THR A 22 7.87 -2.52 -25.74
N GLY A 23 8.42 -3.42 -24.91
CA GLY A 23 9.40 -4.44 -25.31
C GLY A 23 10.81 -3.94 -25.61
N SER A 24 11.17 -2.70 -25.25
CA SER A 24 12.50 -2.13 -25.50
C SER A 24 13.48 -2.34 -24.32
N HIS A 25 14.79 -2.36 -24.59
CA HIS A 25 15.81 -2.52 -23.53
C HIS A 25 15.89 -1.32 -22.57
N THR A 26 15.38 -0.14 -22.96
CA THR A 26 15.31 1.08 -22.13
C THR A 26 13.91 1.34 -21.58
N GLN A 27 12.97 0.42 -21.82
CA GLN A 27 11.55 0.57 -21.54
C GLN A 27 11.26 1.02 -20.11
N PHE A 28 12.01 0.50 -19.14
CA PHE A 28 11.81 0.81 -17.73
C PHE A 28 11.95 2.31 -17.43
N TYR A 29 12.88 3.01 -18.07
CA TYR A 29 13.09 4.45 -17.86
C TYR A 29 12.26 5.30 -18.82
N ASP A 30 12.09 4.84 -20.06
CA ASP A 30 11.31 5.57 -21.06
C ASP A 30 9.83 5.68 -20.68
N LYS A 31 9.28 4.65 -20.01
CA LYS A 31 7.87 4.67 -19.58
C LYS A 31 7.57 5.83 -18.65
N PHE A 32 8.47 6.17 -17.72
CA PHE A 32 8.24 7.23 -16.74
C PHE A 32 8.12 8.60 -17.41
N ASN A 33 8.94 8.88 -18.43
CA ASN A 33 8.84 10.13 -19.19
C ASN A 33 7.50 10.25 -19.93
N ILE A 34 7.00 9.15 -20.51
CA ILE A 34 5.70 9.18 -21.19
C ILE A 34 4.57 9.31 -20.17
N ARG A 35 4.63 8.57 -19.05
CA ARG A 35 3.67 8.65 -17.94
C ARG A 35 3.59 10.04 -17.35
N HIS A 36 4.73 10.70 -17.17
CA HIS A 36 4.81 12.09 -16.75
C HIS A 36 3.99 13.02 -17.64
N ASN A 37 4.20 12.97 -18.97
CA ASN A 37 3.44 13.80 -19.91
C ASN A 37 1.94 13.48 -19.87
N ILE A 38 1.58 12.20 -19.71
CA ILE A 38 0.18 11.79 -19.55
C ILE A 38 -0.38 12.33 -18.22
N ALA A 39 0.39 12.29 -17.14
CA ALA A 39 0.00 12.75 -15.82
C ALA A 39 -0.32 14.24 -15.80
N GLU A 40 0.54 15.09 -16.39
CA GLU A 40 0.29 16.53 -16.51
C GLU A 40 -1.00 16.84 -17.27
N LEU A 41 -1.26 16.10 -18.37
CA LEU A 41 -2.51 16.23 -19.12
C LEU A 41 -3.72 15.80 -18.30
N LEU A 42 -3.62 14.66 -17.61
CA LEU A 42 -4.70 14.12 -16.78
C LEU A 42 -5.01 15.07 -15.60
N GLU A 43 -4.00 15.63 -14.95
CA GLU A 43 -4.17 16.62 -13.88
C GLU A 43 -4.93 17.86 -14.38
N TYR A 44 -4.55 18.41 -15.53
CA TYR A 44 -5.29 19.51 -16.14
C TYR A 44 -6.75 19.11 -16.47
N LEU A 45 -6.94 17.94 -17.07
CA LEU A 45 -8.27 17.44 -17.44
C LEU A 45 -9.16 17.20 -16.21
N TRP A 46 -8.59 16.84 -15.07
CA TRP A 46 -9.34 16.69 -13.81
C TRP A 46 -9.92 18.02 -13.31
N GLN A 47 -9.27 19.15 -13.59
CA GLN A 47 -9.78 20.48 -13.25
C GLN A 47 -10.95 20.91 -14.15
N VAL A 48 -11.12 20.28 -15.32
CA VAL A 48 -12.21 20.57 -16.25
C VAL A 48 -13.43 19.69 -15.91
N PRO A 49 -14.57 20.24 -15.44
CA PRO A 49 -15.67 19.44 -14.89
C PRO A 49 -16.22 18.37 -15.83
N SER A 50 -16.30 18.65 -17.14
CA SER A 50 -16.79 17.70 -18.14
C SER A 50 -15.87 16.50 -18.34
N HIS A 51 -14.54 16.71 -18.31
CA HIS A 51 -13.56 15.64 -18.41
C HIS A 51 -13.48 14.84 -17.10
N ARG A 52 -13.54 15.52 -15.95
CA ARG A 52 -13.63 14.85 -14.64
C ARG A 52 -14.85 13.93 -14.55
N ASN A 53 -16.02 14.38 -15.03
CA ASN A 53 -17.22 13.54 -15.06
C ASN A 53 -17.05 12.32 -15.97
N ALA A 54 -16.44 12.49 -17.15
CA ALA A 54 -16.11 11.37 -18.03
C ALA A 54 -15.14 10.39 -17.35
N TRP A 55 -14.13 10.89 -16.65
CA TRP A 55 -13.20 10.06 -15.87
C TRP A 55 -13.94 9.25 -14.79
N LYS A 56 -14.77 9.89 -13.98
CA LYS A 56 -15.58 9.19 -12.95
C LYS A 56 -16.46 8.11 -13.56
N GLN A 57 -17.04 8.36 -14.73
CA GLN A 57 -17.83 7.37 -15.44
C GLN A 57 -16.97 6.16 -15.88
N ILE A 58 -15.79 6.41 -16.45
CA ILE A 58 -14.84 5.35 -16.83
C ILE A 58 -14.45 4.51 -15.61
N ALA A 59 -14.13 5.14 -14.49
CA ALA A 59 -13.75 4.43 -13.27
C ALA A 59 -14.87 3.55 -12.70
N LYS A 60 -16.14 3.94 -12.93
CA LYS A 60 -17.31 3.18 -12.52
C LYS A 60 -17.64 2.02 -13.49
N GLU A 61 -17.54 2.26 -14.78
CA GLU A 61 -17.86 1.26 -15.82
C GLU A 61 -16.76 0.20 -15.96
N GLU A 62 -15.50 0.60 -15.77
CA GLU A 62 -14.32 -0.23 -15.93
C GLU A 62 -13.56 -0.40 -14.61
N GLU A 63 -14.30 -0.52 -13.51
CA GLU A 63 -13.74 -0.76 -12.17
C GLU A 63 -12.82 -1.99 -12.13
N LYS A 64 -13.04 -2.98 -13.00
CA LYS A 64 -12.18 -4.17 -13.18
C LYS A 64 -11.46 -4.23 -14.55
N GLY A 65 -11.46 -3.11 -15.28
CA GLY A 65 -10.91 -3.00 -16.64
C GLY A 65 -9.68 -2.11 -16.70
N VAL A 66 -9.65 -1.18 -17.67
CA VAL A 66 -8.49 -0.31 -17.91
C VAL A 66 -8.17 0.54 -16.67
N TYR A 67 -9.19 0.99 -15.93
CA TYR A 67 -8.97 1.84 -14.77
C TYR A 67 -8.28 1.10 -13.62
N LEU A 68 -8.60 -0.18 -13.41
CA LEU A 68 -7.93 -1.01 -12.41
C LEU A 68 -6.46 -1.22 -12.76
N ASN A 69 -6.16 -1.51 -14.02
CA ASN A 69 -4.78 -1.65 -14.51
C ASN A 69 -4.01 -0.32 -14.41
N PHE A 70 -4.66 0.79 -14.71
CA PHE A 70 -4.07 2.12 -14.53
C PHE A 70 -3.71 2.38 -13.07
N LEU A 71 -4.63 2.14 -12.12
CA LEU A 71 -4.32 2.27 -10.70
C LEU A 71 -3.23 1.29 -10.27
N ASN A 72 -3.23 0.07 -10.83
CA ASN A 72 -2.18 -0.90 -10.58
C ASN A 72 -0.80 -0.36 -10.98
N PHE A 73 -0.65 0.22 -12.16
CA PHE A 73 0.64 0.77 -12.57
C PHE A 73 1.00 2.06 -11.84
N LEU A 74 0.05 2.95 -11.60
CA LEU A 74 0.26 4.17 -10.83
C LEU A 74 0.78 3.88 -9.42
N ILE A 75 0.20 2.89 -8.73
CA ILE A 75 0.67 2.45 -7.40
C ILE A 75 2.04 1.77 -7.49
N ASN A 76 2.32 0.99 -8.54
CA ASN A 76 3.65 0.36 -8.72
C ASN A 76 4.73 1.42 -8.90
N ASP A 77 4.48 2.40 -9.77
CA ASP A 77 5.39 3.51 -10.04
C ASP A 77 5.59 4.36 -8.78
N SER A 78 4.51 4.69 -8.06
CA SER A 78 4.57 5.41 -6.78
C SER A 78 5.45 4.69 -5.76
N ILE A 79 5.25 3.37 -5.58
CA ILE A 79 6.06 2.54 -4.67
C ILE A 79 7.54 2.60 -5.08
N TYR A 80 7.83 2.30 -6.34
CA TYR A 80 9.20 2.24 -6.84
C TYR A 80 9.91 3.57 -6.75
N LEU A 81 9.34 4.64 -7.30
CA LEU A 81 9.99 5.94 -7.44
C LEU A 81 10.25 6.58 -6.07
N LEU A 82 9.30 6.49 -5.15
CA LEU A 82 9.52 7.00 -3.79
C LEU A 82 10.53 6.15 -3.03
N ASP A 83 10.44 4.83 -3.08
CA ASP A 83 11.39 3.97 -2.37
C ASP A 83 12.83 4.17 -2.89
N GLU A 84 13.01 4.17 -4.22
CA GLU A 84 14.30 4.44 -4.86
C GLU A 84 14.83 5.82 -4.47
N SER A 85 13.99 6.87 -4.56
CA SER A 85 14.39 8.23 -4.20
C SER A 85 14.81 8.34 -2.73
N LEU A 86 14.06 7.73 -1.81
CA LEU A 86 14.36 7.77 -0.38
C LEU A 86 15.65 7.01 -0.05
N ASN A 87 15.87 5.84 -0.65
CA ASN A 87 17.12 5.09 -0.49
C ASN A 87 18.31 5.84 -1.07
N LYS A 88 18.17 6.46 -2.25
CA LYS A 88 19.23 7.27 -2.88
C LYS A 88 19.56 8.51 -2.06
N ILE A 89 18.61 9.11 -1.35
CA ILE A 89 18.89 10.20 -0.40
C ILE A 89 19.84 9.73 0.72
N LEU A 90 19.71 8.49 1.20
CA LEU A 90 20.61 7.94 2.21
C LEU A 90 22.03 7.77 1.65
N GLU A 91 22.16 7.17 0.47
CA GLU A 91 23.45 7.01 -0.23
C GLU A 91 24.11 8.38 -0.51
N LEU A 92 23.33 9.37 -0.96
CA LEU A 92 23.82 10.71 -1.26
C LEU A 92 24.42 11.36 -0.01
N LYS A 93 23.81 11.17 1.16
CA LYS A 93 24.30 11.72 2.42
C LYS A 93 25.59 11.06 2.89
N GLU A 94 25.76 9.77 2.64
CA GLU A 94 27.03 9.08 2.89
C GLU A 94 28.14 9.67 2.00
N LEU A 95 27.88 9.84 0.70
CA LEU A 95 28.81 10.50 -0.22
C LEU A 95 29.10 11.96 0.20
N GLU A 96 28.09 12.72 0.60
CA GLU A 96 28.25 14.09 1.07
C GLU A 96 29.13 14.15 2.33
N ALA A 97 28.96 13.21 3.26
CA ALA A 97 29.76 13.11 4.48
C ALA A 97 31.23 12.74 4.17
N GLU A 98 31.46 11.79 3.27
CA GLU A 98 32.80 11.43 2.79
C GLU A 98 33.51 12.63 2.15
N MET A 99 32.80 13.37 1.29
CA MET A 99 33.34 14.54 0.58
C MET A 99 33.58 15.73 1.50
N SER A 100 32.79 15.85 2.57
CA SER A 100 32.91 16.94 3.56
C SER A 100 34.09 16.74 4.52
N ASN A 101 34.58 15.50 4.71
CA ASN A 101 35.77 15.23 5.52
C ASN A 101 37.05 15.56 4.76
N THR A 102 37.43 16.85 4.70
CA THR A 102 38.56 17.34 3.91
C THR A 102 39.87 16.58 4.17
N ALA A 103 40.14 16.20 5.43
CA ALA A 103 41.38 15.53 5.80
C ALA A 103 41.49 14.10 5.23
N GLU A 104 40.39 13.34 5.21
CA GLU A 104 40.36 12.02 4.58
C GLU A 104 40.17 12.11 3.07
N TRP A 105 39.39 13.08 2.61
CA TRP A 105 39.12 13.32 1.20
C TRP A 105 40.41 13.63 0.44
N GLU A 106 41.24 14.54 0.93
CA GLU A 106 42.51 14.91 0.28
C GLU A 106 43.56 13.79 0.28
N ARG A 107 43.44 12.80 1.17
CA ARG A 107 44.29 11.60 1.15
C ARG A 107 43.94 10.63 0.03
N ARG A 108 42.73 10.72 -0.54
CA ARG A 108 42.31 9.86 -1.64
C ARG A 108 42.98 10.27 -2.96
N PRO A 109 43.34 9.29 -3.83
CA PRO A 109 43.84 9.58 -5.17
C PRO A 109 42.91 10.51 -5.96
N ALA A 110 43.47 11.37 -6.80
CA ALA A 110 42.70 12.33 -7.59
C ALA A 110 41.64 11.67 -8.50
N GLN A 111 41.94 10.50 -9.06
CA GLN A 111 41.00 9.73 -9.88
C GLN A 111 39.79 9.25 -9.07
N GLU A 112 40.01 8.74 -7.87
CA GLU A 112 38.94 8.27 -6.98
C GLU A 112 38.04 9.44 -6.54
N ARG A 113 38.64 10.59 -6.19
CA ARG A 113 37.88 11.82 -5.90
C ARG A 113 37.02 12.25 -7.07
N GLN A 114 37.54 12.19 -8.30
CA GLN A 114 36.79 12.54 -9.51
C GLN A 114 35.62 11.57 -9.75
N GLU A 115 35.84 10.27 -9.60
CA GLU A 115 34.81 9.24 -9.76
C GLU A 115 33.68 9.40 -8.73
N ARG A 116 34.02 9.56 -7.45
CA ARG A 116 33.08 9.84 -6.35
C ARG A 116 32.27 11.12 -6.60
N THR A 117 32.92 12.19 -7.08
CA THR A 117 32.23 13.45 -7.43
C THR A 117 31.26 13.27 -8.59
N ARG A 118 31.62 12.48 -9.62
CA ARG A 118 30.71 12.15 -10.72
C ARG A 118 29.52 11.32 -10.23
N LEU A 119 29.77 10.34 -9.37
CA LEU A 119 28.73 9.52 -8.76
C LEU A 119 27.77 10.38 -7.94
N PHE A 120 28.29 11.30 -7.13
CA PHE A 120 27.49 12.26 -6.36
C PHE A 120 26.53 13.03 -7.28
N HIS A 121 27.04 13.72 -8.31
CA HIS A 121 26.18 14.47 -9.23
C HIS A 121 25.20 13.59 -10.03
N SER A 122 25.59 12.35 -10.35
CA SER A 122 24.67 11.39 -10.98
C SER A 122 23.51 11.05 -10.04
N GLN A 123 23.80 10.76 -8.76
CA GLN A 123 22.77 10.49 -7.76
C GLN A 123 21.87 11.71 -7.52
N GLU A 124 22.43 12.92 -7.46
CA GLU A 124 21.63 14.15 -7.33
C GLU A 124 20.59 14.27 -8.45
N ASN A 125 20.99 13.97 -9.68
CA ASN A 125 20.08 14.06 -10.82
C ASN A 125 19.02 12.96 -10.80
N ILE A 126 19.37 11.73 -10.40
CA ILE A 126 18.44 10.60 -10.25
C ILE A 126 17.37 10.96 -9.21
N ILE A 127 17.77 11.34 -8.00
CA ILE A 127 16.84 11.71 -6.92
C ILE A 127 15.88 12.80 -7.39
N ARG A 128 16.39 13.85 -8.03
CA ARG A 128 15.55 14.96 -8.49
C ARG A 128 14.48 14.50 -9.50
N ILE A 129 14.84 13.64 -10.45
CA ILE A 129 13.90 13.15 -11.47
C ILE A 129 12.89 12.21 -10.83
N ASP A 130 13.35 11.19 -10.10
CA ASP A 130 12.49 10.17 -9.52
C ASP A 130 11.54 10.77 -8.48
N MET A 131 12.02 11.72 -7.67
CA MET A 131 11.18 12.42 -6.68
C MET A 131 10.13 13.31 -7.35
N LYS A 132 10.46 13.96 -8.47
CA LYS A 132 9.50 14.76 -9.24
C LYS A 132 8.34 13.86 -9.70
N LEU A 133 8.67 12.74 -10.34
CA LEU A 133 7.71 11.78 -10.86
C LEU A 133 6.86 11.15 -9.75
N ALA A 134 7.51 10.76 -8.65
CA ALA A 134 6.85 10.27 -7.45
C ALA A 134 5.80 11.25 -6.88
N ASN A 135 6.14 12.54 -6.79
CA ASN A 135 5.21 13.56 -6.31
C ASN A 135 3.99 13.71 -7.23
N GLU A 136 4.18 13.57 -8.54
CA GLU A 136 3.09 13.63 -9.52
C GLU A 136 2.17 12.41 -9.41
N ASP A 137 2.74 11.21 -9.27
CA ASP A 137 1.96 9.99 -9.09
C ASP A 137 1.12 10.04 -7.81
N VAL A 138 1.73 10.47 -6.69
CA VAL A 138 1.01 10.63 -5.41
C VAL A 138 -0.02 11.75 -5.48
N SER A 139 0.28 12.86 -6.17
CA SER A 139 -0.70 13.91 -6.43
C SER A 139 -1.91 13.35 -7.19
N MET A 140 -1.67 12.53 -8.22
CA MET A 140 -2.72 11.88 -9.00
C MET A 140 -3.57 10.93 -8.17
N LEU A 141 -2.95 10.11 -7.32
CA LEU A 141 -3.65 9.28 -6.35
C LEU A 141 -4.50 10.14 -5.40
N ALA A 142 -3.97 11.26 -4.92
CA ALA A 142 -4.65 12.15 -3.98
C ALA A 142 -5.89 12.81 -4.58
N PHE A 143 -5.80 13.42 -5.77
CA PHE A 143 -6.96 14.10 -6.36
C PHE A 143 -8.00 13.14 -6.95
N THR A 144 -7.59 11.97 -7.45
CA THR A 144 -8.54 10.97 -7.98
C THR A 144 -9.31 10.29 -6.85
N SER A 145 -8.62 9.91 -5.76
CA SER A 145 -9.24 9.27 -4.59
C SER A 145 -10.32 10.13 -3.92
N GLU A 146 -10.25 11.47 -4.05
CA GLU A 146 -11.26 12.38 -3.50
C GLU A 146 -12.68 12.05 -3.98
N GLN A 147 -12.82 11.58 -5.23
CA GLN A 147 -14.13 11.32 -5.85
C GLN A 147 -14.28 9.91 -6.42
N ILE A 148 -13.20 9.12 -6.46
CA ILE A 148 -13.17 7.77 -7.00
C ILE A 148 -12.47 6.86 -5.99
N THR A 149 -13.23 6.20 -5.13
CA THR A 149 -12.69 5.34 -4.07
C THR A 149 -12.89 3.86 -4.33
N ALA A 150 -13.99 3.48 -5.01
CA ALA A 150 -14.41 2.08 -5.13
C ALA A 150 -13.34 1.15 -5.74
N PRO A 151 -12.62 1.53 -6.82
CA PRO A 151 -11.56 0.69 -7.38
C PRO A 151 -10.36 0.45 -6.43
N PHE A 152 -10.05 1.40 -5.54
CA PHE A 152 -9.00 1.24 -4.53
C PHE A 152 -9.40 0.26 -3.42
N LEU A 153 -10.70 0.08 -3.21
CA LEU A 153 -11.29 -0.75 -2.16
C LEU A 153 -11.67 -2.16 -2.67
N LEU A 154 -11.26 -2.53 -3.88
CA LEU A 154 -11.39 -3.90 -4.37
C LEU A 154 -10.48 -4.86 -3.59
N PRO A 155 -10.86 -6.13 -3.39
CA PRO A 155 -10.04 -7.12 -2.67
C PRO A 155 -8.61 -7.23 -3.20
N GLU A 156 -8.42 -7.19 -4.52
CA GLU A 156 -7.12 -7.25 -5.20
C GLU A 156 -6.26 -5.98 -5.04
N MET A 157 -6.83 -4.87 -4.54
CA MET A 157 -6.17 -3.55 -4.45
C MET A 157 -6.03 -3.01 -3.03
N VAL A 158 -7.00 -3.26 -2.14
CA VAL A 158 -7.13 -2.57 -0.85
C VAL A 158 -5.91 -2.74 0.06
N GLU A 159 -5.40 -3.97 0.19
CA GLU A 159 -4.18 -4.24 0.97
C GLU A 159 -2.96 -3.57 0.34
N ARG A 160 -2.90 -3.52 -0.98
CA ARG A 160 -1.75 -2.94 -1.67
C ARG A 160 -1.66 -1.43 -1.46
N VAL A 161 -2.78 -0.72 -1.62
CA VAL A 161 -2.80 0.72 -1.36
C VAL A 161 -2.57 0.99 0.12
N ALA A 162 -3.12 0.19 1.04
CA ALA A 162 -2.86 0.31 2.47
C ALA A 162 -1.36 0.14 2.80
N ASN A 163 -0.71 -0.90 2.27
CA ASN A 163 0.72 -1.16 2.47
C ASN A 163 1.59 -0.02 1.93
N MET A 164 1.28 0.51 0.73
CA MET A 164 1.98 1.65 0.16
C MET A 164 1.87 2.89 1.07
N LEU A 165 0.65 3.21 1.50
CA LEU A 165 0.41 4.36 2.36
C LEU A 165 1.10 4.20 3.72
N ASN A 166 1.05 3.00 4.32
CA ASN A 166 1.69 2.70 5.60
C ASN A 166 3.21 2.85 5.49
N TYR A 167 3.80 2.32 4.41
CA TYR A 167 5.21 2.44 4.13
C TYR A 167 5.66 3.90 4.09
N PHE A 168 4.99 4.75 3.32
CA PHE A 168 5.36 6.16 3.23
C PHE A 168 5.06 6.95 4.49
N LEU A 169 3.98 6.63 5.20
CA LEU A 169 3.71 7.20 6.51
C LEU A 169 4.88 6.88 7.48
N LEU A 170 5.33 5.63 7.53
CA LEU A 170 6.48 5.21 8.34
C LEU A 170 7.75 5.98 7.96
N GLN A 171 8.06 6.13 6.66
CA GLN A 171 9.26 6.87 6.23
C GLN A 171 9.21 8.36 6.63
N LEU A 172 8.05 9.00 6.50
CA LEU A 172 7.90 10.44 6.71
C LEU A 172 7.78 10.84 8.19
N VAL A 173 7.10 10.02 9.01
CA VAL A 173 6.83 10.37 10.41
C VAL A 173 7.46 9.42 11.43
N GLY A 174 7.97 8.28 10.98
CA GLY A 174 8.59 7.27 11.83
C GLY A 174 9.99 7.62 12.32
N PRO A 175 10.65 6.66 13.00
CA PRO A 175 11.93 6.91 13.70
C PRO A 175 13.05 7.30 12.74
N GLN A 176 13.02 6.78 11.51
CA GLN A 176 14.05 7.04 10.51
C GLN A 176 13.90 8.39 9.80
N ARG A 177 12.82 9.17 9.99
CA ARG A 177 12.60 10.43 9.25
C ARG A 177 13.78 11.44 9.30
N LYS A 178 14.59 11.40 10.36
CA LYS A 178 15.77 12.27 10.51
C LYS A 178 16.89 11.91 9.52
N SER A 179 17.01 10.64 9.12
CA SER A 179 17.98 10.22 8.12
C SER A 179 17.68 10.84 6.75
N LEU A 180 16.41 11.15 6.47
CA LEU A 180 15.95 11.79 5.23
C LEU A 180 16.08 13.33 5.22
N THR A 181 16.62 13.94 6.27
CA THR A 181 16.80 15.40 6.30
C THR A 181 17.93 15.83 5.36
N LEU A 182 17.61 16.68 4.39
CA LEU A 182 18.55 17.31 3.44
C LEU A 182 18.73 18.79 3.76
N LYS A 183 19.90 19.36 3.40
CA LYS A 183 20.19 20.80 3.59
C LYS A 183 19.30 21.68 2.70
N ASP A 184 19.13 21.27 1.45
CA ASP A 184 18.29 21.94 0.44
C ASP A 184 17.36 20.89 -0.19
N PRO A 185 16.23 20.56 0.45
CA PRO A 185 15.33 19.52 -0.05
C PRO A 185 14.62 19.92 -1.35
N GLU A 186 14.42 21.22 -1.61
CA GLU A 186 13.76 21.72 -2.82
C GLU A 186 14.59 21.46 -4.07
N LYS A 187 15.94 21.50 -3.99
CA LYS A 187 16.84 21.10 -5.08
C LYS A 187 16.54 19.71 -5.65
N TYR A 188 16.05 18.81 -4.79
CA TYR A 188 15.76 17.42 -5.13
C TYR A 188 14.27 17.16 -5.33
N GLU A 189 13.44 18.21 -5.43
CA GLU A 189 11.98 18.10 -5.45
C GLU A 189 11.40 17.36 -4.23
N PHE A 190 12.17 17.19 -3.16
CA PHE A 190 11.70 16.48 -1.98
C PHE A 190 10.88 17.41 -1.09
N ARG A 191 9.56 17.26 -1.11
CA ARG A 191 8.61 18.10 -0.37
C ARG A 191 7.89 17.28 0.70
N PRO A 192 8.58 16.81 1.76
CA PRO A 192 8.03 15.82 2.70
C PRO A 192 6.75 16.27 3.41
N LYS A 193 6.59 17.58 3.63
CA LYS A 193 5.37 18.15 4.22
C LYS A 193 4.17 18.01 3.30
N GLU A 194 4.32 18.31 2.02
CA GLU A 194 3.23 18.20 1.05
C GLU A 194 2.93 16.74 0.75
N LEU A 195 3.97 15.92 0.60
CA LEU A 195 3.83 14.47 0.42
C LEU A 195 3.04 13.85 1.59
N LEU A 196 3.35 14.21 2.83
CA LEU A 196 2.60 13.75 4.00
C LEU A 196 1.11 14.15 3.93
N LYS A 197 0.82 15.39 3.50
CA LYS A 197 -0.58 15.85 3.33
C LYS A 197 -1.32 15.02 2.29
N GLN A 198 -0.68 14.76 1.15
CA GLN A 198 -1.28 13.95 0.08
C GLN A 198 -1.53 12.50 0.54
N ILE A 199 -0.55 11.86 1.18
CA ILE A 199 -0.68 10.50 1.73
C ILE A 199 -1.84 10.42 2.72
N VAL A 200 -1.94 11.38 3.66
CA VAL A 200 -3.02 11.41 4.65
C VAL A 200 -4.38 11.69 4.00
N ARG A 201 -4.44 12.55 3.00
CA ARG A 201 -5.69 12.78 2.24
C ARG A 201 -6.15 11.51 1.55
N ILE A 202 -5.25 10.72 0.94
CA ILE A 202 -5.61 9.43 0.33
C ILE A 202 -6.22 8.50 1.39
N TYR A 203 -5.59 8.35 2.56
CA TYR A 203 -6.17 7.57 3.67
C TYR A 203 -7.61 8.01 3.99
N VAL A 204 -7.82 9.32 4.18
CA VAL A 204 -9.12 9.88 4.56
C VAL A 204 -10.15 9.70 3.44
N HIS A 205 -9.77 9.91 2.18
CA HIS A 205 -10.65 9.70 1.03
C HIS A 205 -11.12 8.26 0.96
N LEU A 206 -10.20 7.29 1.06
CA LEU A 206 -10.52 5.87 1.03
C LEU A 206 -11.40 5.47 2.23
N ALA A 207 -11.10 5.97 3.43
CA ALA A 207 -11.93 5.72 4.61
C ALA A 207 -13.35 6.27 4.49
N ARG A 208 -13.54 7.45 3.87
CA ARG A 208 -14.86 8.03 3.59
C ARG A 208 -15.64 7.22 2.54
N GLY A 209 -14.94 6.65 1.57
CA GLY A 209 -15.50 5.79 0.54
C GLY A 209 -15.75 4.34 0.96
N ASP A 210 -15.23 3.93 2.13
CA ASP A 210 -15.25 2.55 2.60
C ASP A 210 -16.57 2.17 3.29
N ALA A 211 -17.59 1.94 2.48
CA ALA A 211 -18.91 1.53 2.95
C ALA A 211 -18.91 0.16 3.67
N LYS A 212 -17.90 -0.69 3.44
CA LYS A 212 -17.82 -2.04 4.00
C LYS A 212 -16.88 -2.14 5.21
N ASN A 213 -16.24 -1.04 5.59
CA ASN A 213 -15.26 -0.97 6.68
C ASN A 213 -14.12 -2.00 6.54
N ILE A 214 -13.66 -2.26 5.32
CA ILE A 214 -12.57 -3.20 5.02
C ILE A 214 -11.18 -2.56 5.08
N PHE A 215 -11.09 -1.25 4.86
CA PHE A 215 -9.83 -0.53 4.76
C PHE A 215 -9.07 -0.48 6.09
N PRO A 216 -9.71 -0.29 7.28
CA PRO A 216 -9.00 -0.40 8.55
C PRO A 216 -8.29 -1.74 8.76
N SER A 217 -8.94 -2.85 8.38
CA SER A 217 -8.34 -4.18 8.46
C SER A 217 -7.13 -4.33 7.54
N ALA A 218 -7.23 -3.82 6.30
CA ALA A 218 -6.14 -3.80 5.34
C ALA A 218 -4.96 -2.92 5.79
N ILE A 219 -5.22 -1.82 6.51
CA ILE A 219 -4.18 -1.00 7.14
C ILE A 219 -3.45 -1.80 8.22
N SER A 220 -4.20 -2.47 9.10
CA SER A 220 -3.63 -3.19 10.24
C SER A 220 -2.94 -4.50 9.90
N SER A 221 -3.25 -5.11 8.75
CA SER A 221 -2.66 -6.39 8.33
C SER A 221 -1.21 -6.23 7.83
N ASP A 222 -0.75 -5.01 7.57
CA ASP A 222 0.63 -4.73 7.19
C ASP A 222 1.60 -4.86 8.37
N GLY A 223 2.07 -6.07 8.64
CA GLY A 223 3.04 -6.33 9.71
C GLY A 223 4.41 -5.65 9.52
N ARG A 224 4.70 -5.02 8.37
CA ARG A 224 5.99 -4.38 8.10
C ARG A 224 6.01 -2.90 8.43
N SER A 225 4.96 -2.18 8.07
CA SER A 225 4.95 -0.72 8.16
C SER A 225 3.87 -0.14 9.07
N TYR A 226 2.80 -0.89 9.36
CA TYR A 226 1.75 -0.42 10.26
C TYR A 226 2.27 -0.25 11.69
N ASN A 227 1.95 0.90 12.29
CA ASN A 227 2.14 1.15 13.70
C ASN A 227 1.12 2.20 14.15
N GLU A 228 0.30 1.86 15.16
CA GLU A 228 -0.78 2.73 15.67
C GLU A 228 -0.29 4.12 16.11
N GLN A 229 0.96 4.23 16.58
CA GLN A 229 1.54 5.48 17.04
C GLN A 229 1.87 6.44 15.89
N LEU A 230 2.02 5.94 14.66
CA LEU A 230 2.29 6.79 13.50
C LEU A 230 1.10 7.71 13.18
N PHE A 231 -0.13 7.27 13.45
CA PHE A 231 -1.33 8.07 13.20
C PHE A 231 -1.37 9.33 14.08
N SER A 232 -1.09 9.18 15.39
CA SER A 232 -1.03 10.31 16.31
C SER A 232 0.18 11.21 16.02
N ALA A 233 1.35 10.62 15.74
CA ALA A 233 2.56 11.37 15.38
C ALA A 233 2.38 12.18 14.09
N ALA A 234 1.75 11.60 13.07
CA ALA A 234 1.43 12.29 11.82
C ALA A 234 0.40 13.41 12.06
N ALA A 235 -0.65 13.16 12.84
CA ALA A 235 -1.62 14.20 13.20
C ALA A 235 -0.96 15.42 13.86
N ASP A 236 0.01 15.22 14.74
CA ASP A 236 0.77 16.33 15.35
C ASP A 236 1.61 17.10 14.35
N VAL A 237 2.24 16.41 13.39
CA VAL A 237 2.98 17.07 12.30
C VAL A 237 2.02 17.87 11.42
N LEU A 238 0.89 17.28 11.02
CA LEU A 238 -0.14 17.92 10.18
C LEU A 238 -0.69 19.20 10.81
N ARG A 239 -0.96 19.20 12.12
CA ARG A 239 -1.37 20.41 12.87
C ARG A 239 -0.34 21.52 12.75
N ARG A 240 0.95 21.19 12.85
CA ARG A 240 2.05 22.18 12.78
C ARG A 240 2.26 22.73 11.37
N ILE A 241 1.99 21.93 10.33
CA ILE A 241 2.13 22.35 8.92
C ILE A 241 0.82 22.87 8.31
N GLY A 242 -0.22 23.05 9.13
CA GLY A 242 -1.48 23.70 8.76
C GLY A 242 -2.36 22.88 7.80
N GLU A 243 -2.55 21.58 8.06
CA GLU A 243 -3.60 20.80 7.37
C GLU A 243 -5.00 21.09 7.94
N ASP A 244 -6.05 20.83 7.16
CA ASP A 244 -7.44 20.99 7.60
C ASP A 244 -7.75 20.13 8.83
N GLY A 245 -8.32 20.74 9.88
CA GLY A 245 -8.69 20.08 11.12
C GLY A 245 -9.67 18.90 10.93
N ARG A 246 -10.54 18.94 9.91
CA ARG A 246 -11.43 17.83 9.56
C ARG A 246 -10.67 16.65 8.99
N ILE A 247 -9.69 16.89 8.11
CA ILE A 247 -8.83 15.82 7.57
C ILE A 247 -8.04 15.16 8.70
N ILE A 248 -7.49 15.97 9.62
CA ILE A 248 -6.76 15.45 10.78
C ILE A 248 -7.68 14.61 11.67
N GLN A 249 -8.90 15.06 11.93
CA GLN A 249 -9.87 14.34 12.76
C GLN A 249 -10.27 13.00 12.12
N ASP A 250 -10.65 13.00 10.85
CA ASP A 250 -11.02 11.78 10.11
C ASP A 250 -9.84 10.78 10.08
N PHE A 251 -8.61 11.28 9.94
CA PHE A 251 -7.41 10.45 9.96
C PHE A 251 -7.15 9.80 11.32
N ILE A 252 -7.38 10.53 12.43
CA ILE A 252 -7.28 9.98 13.79
C ILE A 252 -8.35 8.91 14.01
N GLU A 253 -9.58 9.16 13.56
CA GLU A 253 -10.67 8.18 13.66
C GLU A 253 -10.38 6.91 12.86
N LEU A 254 -9.79 7.04 11.68
CA LEU A 254 -9.30 5.90 10.89
C LEU A 254 -8.22 5.12 11.67
N GLY A 255 -7.26 5.81 12.28
CA GLY A 255 -6.23 5.17 13.12
C GLY A 255 -6.82 4.38 14.29
N ALA A 256 -7.87 4.91 14.93
CA ALA A 256 -8.60 4.20 15.98
C ALA A 256 -9.33 2.94 15.46
N LYS A 257 -9.94 3.03 14.27
CA LYS A 257 -10.55 1.86 13.61
C LYS A 257 -9.52 0.81 13.22
N ALA A 258 -8.36 1.21 12.69
CA ALA A 258 -7.27 0.30 12.35
C ALA A 258 -6.71 -0.40 13.60
N LYS A 259 -6.56 0.33 14.71
CA LYS A 259 -6.20 -0.26 16.01
C LYS A 259 -7.20 -1.30 16.49
N ALA A 260 -8.51 -1.00 16.39
CA ALA A 260 -9.55 -1.94 16.75
C ALA A 260 -9.51 -3.19 15.86
N ALA A 261 -9.36 -3.02 14.54
CA ALA A 261 -9.23 -4.11 13.59
C ALA A 261 -7.98 -4.97 13.84
N ALA A 262 -6.86 -4.37 14.24
CA ALA A 262 -5.65 -5.09 14.64
C ALA A 262 -5.91 -5.97 15.87
N SER A 263 -6.58 -5.44 16.89
CA SER A 263 -6.94 -6.19 18.10
C SER A 263 -7.88 -7.35 17.78
N GLU A 264 -8.90 -7.12 16.95
CA GLU A 264 -9.83 -8.16 16.50
C GLU A 264 -9.12 -9.26 15.72
N ALA A 265 -8.21 -8.90 14.80
CA ALA A 265 -7.42 -9.86 14.05
C ALA A 265 -6.55 -10.74 14.95
N MET A 266 -5.90 -10.16 15.97
CA MET A 266 -5.13 -10.93 16.96
C MET A 266 -6.02 -11.90 17.76
N ASP A 267 -7.22 -11.47 18.16
CA ASP A 267 -8.19 -12.31 18.88
C ASP A 267 -8.73 -13.45 18.01
N THR A 268 -8.89 -13.20 16.70
CA THR A 268 -9.29 -14.20 15.70
C THR A 268 -8.16 -15.20 15.43
N GLU A 269 -6.92 -14.73 15.23
CA GLU A 269 -5.75 -15.60 15.02
C GLU A 269 -5.53 -16.51 16.23
N ALA A 270 -5.60 -15.96 17.44
CA ALA A 270 -5.55 -16.74 18.67
C ALA A 270 -6.70 -17.75 18.81
N ALA A 271 -7.86 -17.49 18.19
CA ALA A 271 -8.97 -18.43 18.17
C ALA A 271 -8.77 -19.57 17.17
N LEU A 272 -8.18 -19.28 16.00
CA LEU A 272 -7.97 -20.26 14.93
C LEU A 272 -6.86 -21.26 15.28
N GLY A 273 -5.86 -20.85 16.06
CA GLY A 273 -4.73 -21.69 16.44
C GLY A 273 -3.92 -22.13 15.22
N ASP A 274 -3.39 -23.36 15.25
CA ASP A 274 -2.62 -23.91 14.13
C ASP A 274 -3.52 -24.17 12.92
N ILE A 275 -3.31 -23.39 11.85
CA ILE A 275 -4.03 -23.52 10.59
C ILE A 275 -3.35 -24.58 9.73
N PRO A 276 -4.06 -25.61 9.23
CA PRO A 276 -3.50 -26.58 8.28
C PRO A 276 -2.91 -25.90 7.04
N ASP A 277 -1.71 -26.32 6.62
CA ASP A 277 -0.99 -25.75 5.46
C ASP A 277 -1.84 -25.76 4.17
N GLU A 278 -2.71 -26.76 4.00
CA GLU A 278 -3.61 -26.87 2.84
C GLU A 278 -4.66 -25.74 2.75
N PHE A 279 -4.89 -24.98 3.83
CA PHE A 279 -5.79 -23.84 3.88
C PHE A 279 -5.08 -22.50 3.67
N LEU A 280 -3.74 -22.52 3.65
CA LEU A 280 -2.92 -21.33 3.51
C LEU A 280 -2.66 -21.03 2.04
N ASP A 281 -2.68 -19.74 1.71
CA ASP A 281 -2.29 -19.25 0.40
C ASP A 281 -0.79 -19.55 0.16
N PRO A 282 -0.41 -20.12 -1.00
CA PRO A 282 0.98 -20.50 -1.28
C PRO A 282 1.96 -19.33 -1.41
N ILE A 283 1.47 -18.09 -1.58
CA ILE A 283 2.29 -16.88 -1.71
C ILE A 283 2.24 -16.04 -0.44
N GLN A 284 1.04 -15.76 0.09
CA GLN A 284 0.86 -14.91 1.26
C GLN A 284 1.02 -15.67 2.58
N TYR A 285 0.92 -17.00 2.57
CA TYR A 285 0.94 -17.86 3.78
C TYR A 285 -0.11 -17.45 4.82
N THR A 286 -1.26 -16.97 4.33
CA THR A 286 -2.43 -16.59 5.13
C THR A 286 -3.62 -17.46 4.77
N LEU A 287 -4.61 -17.56 5.66
CA LEU A 287 -5.83 -18.32 5.40
C LEU A 287 -6.56 -17.83 4.14
N MET A 288 -6.78 -18.74 3.17
CA MET A 288 -7.52 -18.44 1.95
C MET A 288 -9.00 -18.15 2.26
N LYS A 289 -9.58 -17.14 1.62
CA LYS A 289 -10.99 -16.75 1.78
C LYS A 289 -11.85 -17.17 0.59
N ASP A 290 -11.27 -17.13 -0.60
CA ASP A 290 -11.90 -17.54 -1.85
C ASP A 290 -10.91 -18.36 -2.70
N PRO A 291 -10.64 -19.63 -2.31
CA PRO A 291 -9.65 -20.46 -2.99
C PRO A 291 -10.05 -20.79 -4.43
N VAL A 292 -9.10 -20.64 -5.36
CA VAL A 292 -9.23 -20.96 -6.78
C VAL A 292 -8.09 -21.82 -7.26
N ILE A 293 -8.36 -22.71 -8.21
CA ILE A 293 -7.41 -23.63 -8.82
C ILE A 293 -6.89 -23.02 -10.12
N LEU A 294 -5.57 -22.98 -10.25
CA LEU A 294 -4.90 -22.60 -11.50
C LEU A 294 -4.90 -23.81 -12.46
N PRO A 295 -5.37 -23.65 -13.71
CA PRO A 295 -5.57 -24.78 -14.63
C PRO A 295 -4.28 -25.49 -15.03
N SER A 296 -3.17 -24.75 -15.17
CA SER A 296 -1.86 -25.27 -15.59
C SER A 296 -1.11 -25.94 -14.44
N SER A 297 -0.83 -25.21 -13.35
CA SER A 297 -0.06 -25.74 -12.21
C SER A 297 -0.88 -26.64 -11.29
N ARG A 298 -2.23 -26.57 -11.35
CA ARG A 298 -3.16 -27.22 -10.42
C ARG A 298 -3.01 -26.78 -8.96
N ILE A 299 -2.27 -25.70 -8.73
CA ILE A 299 -2.10 -25.10 -7.41
C ILE A 299 -3.38 -24.34 -7.05
N THR A 300 -3.79 -24.44 -5.78
CA THR A 300 -4.87 -23.62 -5.23
C THR A 300 -4.26 -22.38 -4.59
N ILE A 301 -4.86 -21.22 -4.86
CA ILE A 301 -4.41 -19.89 -4.41
C ILE A 301 -5.65 -19.04 -4.11
N ASP A 302 -5.53 -18.03 -3.24
CA ASP A 302 -6.63 -17.12 -2.94
C ASP A 302 -6.93 -16.22 -4.16
N ARG A 303 -8.21 -16.03 -4.49
CA ARG A 303 -8.62 -15.28 -5.69
C ARG A 303 -8.03 -13.86 -5.76
N PRO A 304 -8.09 -13.01 -4.71
CA PRO A 304 -7.52 -11.67 -4.75
C PRO A 304 -6.02 -11.65 -5.03
N VAL A 305 -5.28 -12.66 -4.54
CA VAL A 305 -3.83 -12.80 -4.73
C VAL A 305 -3.51 -13.06 -6.20
N ILE A 306 -4.16 -14.04 -6.83
CA ILE A 306 -3.93 -14.31 -8.24
C ILE A 306 -4.46 -13.18 -9.14
N GLN A 307 -5.60 -12.57 -8.81
CA GLN A 307 -6.13 -11.44 -9.58
C GLN A 307 -5.15 -10.27 -9.59
N ARG A 308 -4.52 -9.96 -8.45
CA ARG A 308 -3.46 -8.95 -8.37
C ARG A 308 -2.27 -9.28 -9.27
N HIS A 309 -1.82 -10.54 -9.29
CA HIS A 309 -0.75 -10.97 -10.21
C HIS A 309 -1.14 -10.71 -11.67
N LEU A 310 -2.36 -11.08 -12.05
CA LEU A 310 -2.90 -10.93 -13.40
C LEU A 310 -3.06 -9.49 -13.87
N LEU A 311 -3.10 -8.50 -12.95
CA LEU A 311 -3.06 -7.07 -13.30
C LEU A 311 -1.71 -6.62 -13.89
N SER A 312 -0.64 -7.37 -13.60
CA SER A 312 0.71 -7.05 -14.06
C SER A 312 1.22 -8.07 -15.08
N ASP A 313 0.88 -9.34 -14.93
CA ASP A 313 1.38 -10.43 -15.77
C ASP A 313 0.28 -11.47 -16.00
N SER A 314 -0.08 -11.73 -17.26
CA SER A 314 -1.09 -12.72 -17.65
C SER A 314 -0.54 -14.15 -17.70
N THR A 315 0.13 -14.56 -16.61
CA THR A 315 0.71 -15.88 -16.47
C THR A 315 0.40 -16.53 -15.12
N ASP A 316 0.64 -17.83 -15.02
CA ASP A 316 0.63 -18.59 -13.78
C ASP A 316 1.94 -18.33 -13.03
N PRO A 317 1.92 -17.81 -11.79
CA PRO A 317 3.14 -17.40 -11.08
C PRO A 317 4.08 -18.57 -10.76
N PHE A 318 3.62 -19.82 -10.85
CA PHE A 318 4.39 -21.01 -10.49
C PHE A 318 5.09 -21.67 -11.68
N ASN A 319 4.54 -21.54 -12.89
CA ASN A 319 5.10 -22.19 -14.08
C ASN A 319 5.17 -21.29 -15.33
N ARG A 320 4.73 -20.03 -15.22
CA ARG A 320 4.75 -19.00 -16.28
C ARG A 320 3.92 -19.33 -17.52
N SER A 321 3.00 -20.30 -17.41
CA SER A 321 2.03 -20.59 -18.49
C SER A 321 1.02 -19.45 -18.61
N HIS A 322 0.49 -19.22 -19.80
CA HIS A 322 -0.54 -18.20 -20.00
C HIS A 322 -1.77 -18.45 -19.11
N LEU A 323 -2.25 -17.40 -18.44
CA LEU A 323 -3.37 -17.45 -17.53
C LEU A 323 -4.18 -16.15 -17.61
N THR A 324 -5.51 -16.26 -17.62
CA THR A 324 -6.42 -15.12 -17.51
C THR A 324 -7.41 -15.32 -16.36
N SER A 325 -8.08 -14.24 -15.94
CA SER A 325 -9.01 -14.28 -14.80
C SER A 325 -10.19 -15.23 -15.03
N GLU A 326 -10.62 -15.40 -16.28
CA GLU A 326 -11.73 -16.28 -16.68
C GLU A 326 -11.36 -17.76 -16.62
N MET A 327 -10.05 -18.07 -16.65
CA MET A 327 -9.54 -19.45 -16.58
C MET A 327 -9.49 -19.99 -15.14
N LEU A 328 -9.72 -19.15 -14.12
CA LEU A 328 -9.66 -19.52 -12.71
C LEU A 328 -10.85 -20.40 -12.33
N ILE A 329 -10.57 -21.59 -11.80
CA ILE A 329 -11.59 -22.56 -11.41
C ILE A 329 -11.88 -22.43 -9.91
N PRO A 330 -13.10 -22.12 -9.45
CA PRO A 330 -13.40 -22.05 -8.02
C PRO A 330 -13.16 -23.40 -7.30
N ASN A 331 -12.43 -23.39 -6.17
CA ASN A 331 -12.24 -24.57 -5.33
C ASN A 331 -13.31 -24.61 -4.22
N THR A 332 -14.55 -24.89 -4.60
CA THR A 332 -15.71 -24.86 -3.68
C THR A 332 -15.60 -25.89 -2.54
N GLU A 333 -14.95 -27.03 -2.81
CA GLU A 333 -14.74 -28.07 -1.79
C GLU A 333 -13.76 -27.59 -0.71
N LEU A 334 -12.60 -27.04 -1.10
CA LEU A 334 -11.65 -26.50 -0.13
C LEU A 334 -12.25 -25.34 0.65
N LYS A 335 -13.00 -24.46 -0.02
CA LYS A 335 -13.72 -23.37 0.64
C LYS A 335 -14.64 -23.88 1.75
N ALA A 336 -15.44 -24.91 1.49
CA ALA A 336 -16.32 -25.50 2.49
C ALA A 336 -15.53 -26.12 3.66
N ARG A 337 -14.37 -26.73 3.40
CA ARG A 337 -13.47 -27.26 4.44
C ARG A 337 -12.87 -26.16 5.31
N ILE A 338 -12.46 -25.04 4.71
CA ILE A 338 -11.95 -23.86 5.42
C ILE A 338 -13.05 -23.28 6.31
N GLU A 339 -14.25 -23.10 5.78
CA GLU A 339 -15.40 -22.59 6.55
C GLU A 339 -15.75 -23.50 7.72
N GLU A 340 -15.72 -24.82 7.53
CA GLU A 340 -15.94 -25.79 8.62
C GLU A 340 -14.82 -25.75 9.66
N PHE A 341 -13.56 -25.61 9.24
CA PHE A 341 -12.44 -25.44 10.15
C PHE A 341 -12.63 -24.21 11.04
N ILE A 342 -12.95 -23.05 10.44
CA ILE A 342 -13.20 -21.80 11.18
C ILE A 342 -14.31 -22.02 12.21
N ARG A 343 -15.47 -22.56 11.80
CA ARG A 343 -16.59 -22.85 12.71
C ARG A 343 -16.18 -23.78 13.86
N SER A 344 -15.39 -24.81 13.57
CA SER A 344 -14.97 -25.78 14.57
C SER A 344 -14.06 -25.15 15.65
N GLN A 345 -13.21 -24.20 15.26
CA GLN A 345 -12.32 -23.51 16.19
C GLN A 345 -13.08 -22.48 17.05
N GLU A 346 -14.02 -21.75 16.45
CA GLU A 346 -14.90 -20.84 17.19
C GLU A 346 -15.71 -21.56 18.28
N LEU A 347 -16.26 -22.74 17.97
CA LEU A 347 -17.00 -23.57 18.93
C LEU A 347 -16.13 -24.09 20.08
N LYS A 348 -14.89 -24.53 19.81
CA LYS A 348 -13.96 -24.98 20.85
C LYS A 348 -13.66 -23.86 21.84
N LYS A 349 -13.39 -22.64 21.37
CA LYS A 349 -13.14 -21.47 22.21
C LYS A 349 -14.35 -21.12 23.11
N HIS A 350 -15.58 -21.20 22.57
CA HIS A 350 -16.79 -20.99 23.37
C HIS A 350 -17.00 -22.07 24.45
N GLY A 351 -16.72 -23.34 24.12
CA GLY A 351 -16.76 -24.44 25.09
C GLY A 351 -15.75 -24.28 26.23
N GLU A 352 -14.50 -23.90 25.91
CA GLU A 352 -13.45 -23.67 26.91
C GLU A 352 -13.73 -22.44 27.80
N GLY A 353 -14.28 -21.36 27.22
CA GLY A 353 -14.68 -20.17 27.96
C GLY A 353 -15.79 -20.43 29.00
N LEU A 354 -16.77 -21.27 28.67
CA LEU A 354 -17.82 -21.72 29.60
C LEU A 354 -17.26 -22.60 30.74
N THR A 355 -16.25 -23.40 30.44
CA THR A 355 -15.62 -24.32 31.41
C THR A 355 -14.71 -23.57 32.40
N MET A 356 -14.09 -22.47 31.97
CA MET A 356 -13.34 -21.57 32.87
C MET A 356 -14.23 -20.69 33.77
N GLN A 357 -15.44 -20.34 33.34
CA GLN A 357 -16.38 -19.57 34.18
C GLN A 357 -17.07 -20.45 35.23
N SER A 358 -17.37 -21.73 34.92
CA SER A 358 -17.96 -22.65 35.91
C SER A 358 -16.99 -23.04 37.04
N SER A 359 -15.68 -23.05 36.76
CA SER A 359 -14.64 -23.35 37.75
C SER A 359 -14.33 -22.17 38.69
N LYS A 360 -14.64 -20.92 38.32
CA LYS A 360 -14.59 -19.76 39.25
C LYS A 360 -15.80 -19.65 40.19
N GLY A 361 -16.88 -20.39 39.93
CA GLY A 361 -18.09 -20.42 40.77
C GLY A 361 -18.01 -21.34 42.00
N THR A 362 -16.93 -22.10 42.15
CA THR A 362 -16.80 -23.17 43.18
C THR A 362 -15.66 -22.89 44.16
N ILE A 363 -15.57 -21.67 44.68
CA ILE A 363 -14.77 -21.41 45.89
C ILE A 363 -15.75 -21.37 47.08
N GLN A 364 -15.81 -22.48 47.81
CA GLN A 364 -16.52 -22.58 49.10
C GLN A 364 -15.89 -21.62 50.12
N PRO A 365 -16.69 -20.97 51.00
CA PRO A 365 -16.15 -20.21 52.11
C PRO A 365 -15.66 -21.19 53.18
N THR A 366 -14.36 -21.23 53.42
CA THR A 366 -13.81 -21.94 54.57
C THR A 366 -14.19 -21.19 55.85
N SER A 367 -15.04 -21.83 56.64
CA SER A 367 -15.36 -21.49 58.02
C SER A 367 -14.09 -21.51 58.87
N GLY A 368 -13.60 -20.33 59.27
CA GLY A 368 -12.54 -20.17 60.25
C GLY A 368 -13.13 -20.13 61.66
N GLU A 369 -13.02 -21.25 62.37
CA GLU A 369 -13.15 -21.29 63.83
C GLU A 369 -12.01 -20.47 64.46
N MET A 370 -12.38 -19.55 65.34
CA MET A 370 -11.46 -18.90 66.27
C MET A 370 -11.05 -19.93 67.33
N LEU A 371 -9.73 -20.13 67.48
CA LEU A 371 -9.16 -20.68 68.71
C LEU A 371 -8.03 -19.76 69.16
N ILE A 372 -8.19 -19.32 70.40
CA ILE A 372 -7.34 -18.45 71.21
C ILE A 372 -6.18 -19.30 71.75
N ASP A 373 -4.94 -18.84 71.55
CA ASP A 373 -4.01 -18.39 72.60
C ASP A 373 -2.86 -17.58 71.97
#